data_AF-A0A973B028-F1
#
_entry.id   AF-A0A973B028-F1
#
_cell.length_a   1.000
_cell.length_b   1.000
_cell.length_c   1.000
_cell.angle_alpha   90.00
_cell.angle_beta   90.00
_cell.angle_gamma   90.00
#
_symmetry.space_group_name_H-M   'P 1'
#
loop_
_entity.id
_entity.type
_entity.pdbx_description
1 polymer ?
#
loop_
_entity_poly.entity_id
_entity_poly.type
_entity_poly.pdbx_seq_one_letter_code
_entity_poly.pdbx_strand_id
1 'polypeptide(L)'
;MLIPRPDSVFDREQEWSDLSDLAGDSRPGIHLGIVSGRRRQGKTFLLRALTSAAGGMYHQAQELGRGQALDRFAADVARARNLPVGSLRFT
;
A
#
# COMPACT_ATOMS: atom_id res chain seq x y z
N MET A 1 6.71 14.34 -4.98
CA MET A 1 7.90 13.82 -4.25
C MET A 1 8.54 12.75 -5.12
N LEU A 2 9.88 12.71 -5.25
CA LEU A 2 10.55 11.65 -6.02
C LEU A 2 10.72 10.39 -5.14
N ILE A 3 10.21 9.26 -5.60
CA ILE A 3 10.35 7.96 -4.92
C ILE A 3 11.30 7.09 -5.76
N PRO A 4 12.57 6.94 -5.36
CA PRO A 4 13.55 6.19 -6.13
C PRO A 4 13.20 4.70 -6.16
N ARG A 5 13.42 4.07 -7.31
CA ARG A 5 13.20 2.63 -7.47
C ARG A 5 14.25 1.85 -6.68
N PRO A 6 13.84 0.92 -5.80
CA PRO A 6 14.77 0.00 -5.15
C PRO A 6 15.38 -0.98 -6.14
N ASP A 7 16.63 -1.38 -5.91
CA ASP A 7 17.35 -2.38 -6.74
C ASP A 7 16.65 -3.75 -6.79
N SER A 8 15.82 -4.05 -5.79
CA SER A 8 15.02 -5.28 -5.75
C SER A 8 13.91 -5.32 -6.82
N VAL A 9 13.54 -4.19 -7.40
CA VAL A 9 12.53 -4.08 -8.45
C VAL A 9 13.23 -4.14 -9.81
N PHE A 10 13.22 -5.29 -10.46
CA PHE A 10 13.86 -5.53 -11.76
C PHE A 10 12.87 -5.41 -12.94
N ASP A 11 13.28 -4.77 -14.04
CA ASP A 11 12.53 -4.69 -15.33
C ASP A 11 11.07 -4.22 -15.18
N ARG A 12 10.89 -3.13 -14.42
CA ARG A 12 9.59 -2.53 -14.07
C ARG A 12 9.69 -1.01 -14.03
N GLU A 13 10.51 -0.43 -14.90
CA GLU A 13 10.82 0.99 -14.93
C GLU A 13 9.56 1.82 -15.18
N GLN A 14 8.73 1.42 -16.15
CA GLN A 14 7.49 2.14 -16.45
C GLN A 14 6.48 2.02 -15.32
N GLU A 15 6.22 0.79 -14.84
CA GLU A 15 5.25 0.59 -13.76
C GLU A 15 5.68 1.27 -12.46
N TRP A 16 6.99 1.31 -12.19
CA TRP A 16 7.51 2.06 -11.06
C TRP A 16 7.31 3.56 -11.20
N SER A 17 7.54 4.11 -12.39
CA SER A 17 7.31 5.54 -12.68
C SER A 17 5.85 5.91 -12.42
N ASP A 18 4.90 5.18 -13.02
CA ASP A 18 3.47 5.47 -12.89
C ASP A 18 3.00 5.41 -11.42
N LEU A 19 3.48 4.41 -10.68
CA LEU A 19 3.15 4.24 -9.27
C LEU A 19 3.78 5.30 -8.37
N SER A 20 5.02 5.70 -8.67
CA SER A 20 5.73 6.73 -7.91
C SER A 20 5.13 8.11 -8.16
N ASP A 21 4.70 8.39 -9.39
CA ASP A 21 4.00 9.63 -9.75
C ASP A 21 2.67 9.72 -9.00
N LEU A 22 1.88 8.64 -8.99
CA LEU A 22 0.63 8.58 -8.23
C LEU A 22 0.86 8.79 -6.72
N ALA A 23 1.84 8.09 -6.14
CA ALA A 23 2.11 8.16 -4.70
C ALA A 23 2.75 9.49 -4.28
N GLY A 24 3.48 10.14 -5.19
CA GLY A 24 4.17 11.40 -4.97
C GLY A 24 3.36 12.65 -5.34
N ASP A 25 2.14 12.49 -5.83
CA ASP A 25 1.26 13.58 -6.27
C ASP A 25 0.79 14.44 -5.09
N SER A 26 1.04 15.74 -5.17
CA SER A 26 0.70 16.72 -4.13
C SER A 26 -0.58 17.50 -4.42
N ARG A 27 -1.30 17.19 -5.51
CA ARG A 27 -2.60 17.80 -5.81
C ARG A 27 -3.59 17.48 -4.68
N PRO A 28 -4.44 18.44 -4.29
CA PRO A 28 -5.41 18.23 -3.21
C PRO A 28 -6.42 17.13 -3.57
N GLY A 29 -6.82 16.36 -2.56
CA GLY A 29 -7.83 15.29 -2.70
C GLY A 29 -7.28 13.89 -2.45
N ILE A 30 -8.14 12.89 -2.63
CA ILE A 30 -7.77 11.47 -2.56
C ILE A 30 -7.44 10.97 -3.96
N HIS A 31 -6.25 10.43 -4.13
CA HIS A 31 -5.81 9.76 -5.35
C HIS A 31 -6.02 8.25 -5.21
N LEU A 32 -6.71 7.64 -6.18
CA LEU A 32 -6.97 6.21 -6.20
C LEU A 32 -6.39 5.58 -7.47
N GLY A 33 -5.52 4.59 -7.29
CA GLY A 33 -4.97 3.77 -8.37
C GLY A 33 -5.42 2.32 -8.26
N ILE A 34 -5.71 1.69 -9.39
CA ILE A 34 -6.04 0.26 -9.47
C ILE A 34 -4.94 -0.44 -10.25
N VAL A 35 -4.23 -1.38 -9.59
CA VAL A 35 -3.21 -2.19 -10.25
C VAL A 35 -3.81 -3.54 -10.64
N SER A 36 -3.92 -3.77 -11.95
CA SER A 36 -4.47 -5.00 -12.52
C SER A 36 -3.40 -5.78 -13.30
N GLY A 37 -3.70 -7.04 -13.65
CA GLY A 37 -2.79 -7.87 -14.45
C GLY A 37 -2.91 -9.37 -14.13
N ARG A 38 -2.13 -10.21 -14.82
CA ARG A 38 -2.17 -11.68 -14.65
C ARG A 38 -1.68 -12.13 -13.26
N ARG A 39 -2.11 -13.33 -12.83
CA ARG A 39 -1.61 -13.96 -11.58
C ARG A 39 -0.08 -14.15 -11.68
N ARG A 40 0.61 -14.04 -10.53
CA ARG A 40 2.07 -14.26 -10.38
C ARG A 40 2.99 -13.29 -11.16
N GLN A 41 2.48 -12.15 -11.63
CA GLN A 41 3.29 -11.11 -12.31
C GLN A 41 3.92 -10.07 -11.38
N GLY A 42 4.03 -10.36 -10.08
CA GLY A 42 4.74 -9.47 -9.15
C GLY A 42 3.99 -8.23 -8.66
N LYS A 43 2.69 -8.04 -8.95
CA LYS A 43 1.92 -6.85 -8.48
C LYS A 43 2.01 -6.62 -6.97
N THR A 44 1.82 -7.68 -6.17
CA THR A 44 1.95 -7.60 -4.71
C THR A 44 3.35 -7.20 -4.28
N PHE A 45 4.37 -7.73 -4.96
CA PHE A 45 5.76 -7.36 -4.70
C PHE A 45 6.00 -5.87 -5.00
N LEU A 46 5.54 -5.39 -6.15
CA LEU A 46 5.69 -4.00 -6.58
C LEU A 46 4.98 -3.03 -5.62
N LEU A 47 3.74 -3.32 -5.23
CA LEU A 47 2.99 -2.49 -4.27
C LEU A 47 3.63 -2.48 -2.87
N ARG A 48 4.19 -3.61 -2.42
CA ARG A 48 4.93 -3.67 -1.15
C ARG A 48 6.23 -2.85 -1.21
N ALA A 49 6.95 -2.92 -2.33
CA ALA A 49 8.15 -2.12 -2.56
C ALA A 49 7.82 -0.61 -2.57
N LEU A 50 6.77 -0.21 -3.29
CA LEU A 50 6.31 1.19 -3.33
C LEU A 50 5.89 1.69 -1.94
N THR A 51 5.05 0.94 -1.23
CA THR A 51 4.60 1.33 0.11
C THR A 51 5.77 1.47 1.08
N SER A 52 6.75 0.56 1.03
CA SER A 52 7.97 0.68 1.82
C SER A 52 8.79 1.92 1.45
N ALA A 53 8.99 2.19 0.15
CA ALA A 53 9.77 3.32 -0.33
C ALA A 53 9.11 4.68 -0.03
N ALA A 54 7.77 4.72 -0.02
CA ALA A 54 6.98 5.91 0.29
C ALA A 54 6.76 6.13 1.80
N GLY A 55 7.20 5.21 2.66
CA GLY A 55 6.88 5.24 4.10
C GLY A 55 5.38 5.06 4.39
N GLY A 56 4.65 4.41 3.48
CA GLY A 56 3.22 4.13 3.58
C GLY A 56 2.91 2.86 4.37
N MET A 57 1.62 2.50 4.42
CA MET A 57 1.16 1.26 5.03
C MET A 57 0.61 0.29 3.98
N TYR A 58 0.86 -1.00 4.19
CA TYR A 58 0.32 -2.08 3.36
C TYR A 58 -0.71 -2.88 4.17
N HIS A 59 -1.92 -3.02 3.64
CA HIS A 59 -2.95 -3.88 4.19
C HIS A 59 -3.31 -4.97 3.17
N GLN A 60 -3.28 -6.22 3.61
CA GLN A 60 -3.66 -7.36 2.78
C GLN A 60 -5.07 -7.80 3.15
N ALA A 61 -6.00 -7.67 2.21
CA ALA A 61 -7.32 -8.27 2.35
C ALA A 61 -7.17 -9.80 2.47
N GLN A 62 -7.82 -10.37 3.49
CA GLN A 62 -7.90 -11.80 3.75
C GLN A 62 -9.37 -12.24 3.68
N GLU A 63 -9.58 -13.53 3.45
CA GLU A 63 -10.91 -14.12 3.47
C GLU A 63 -11.38 -14.28 4.93
N LEU A 64 -11.94 -13.20 5.47
CA LEU A 64 -12.40 -13.08 6.85
C LEU A 64 -13.82 -12.53 6.88
N GLY A 65 -14.54 -12.78 7.98
CA GLY A 65 -15.81 -12.10 8.23
C GLY A 65 -15.62 -10.59 8.41
N ARG A 66 -16.67 -9.79 8.15
CA ARG A 66 -16.62 -8.32 8.19
C ARG A 66 -15.95 -7.77 9.46
N GLY A 67 -16.37 -8.24 10.63
CA GLY A 67 -15.82 -7.76 11.92
C GLY A 67 -14.32 -8.04 12.05
N GLN A 68 -13.89 -9.26 11.73
CA GLN A 68 -12.48 -9.65 11.77
C GLN A 68 -11.63 -8.87 10.75
N ALA A 69 -12.18 -8.60 9.56
CA ALA A 69 -11.51 -7.78 8.55
C ALA A 69 -11.30 -6.33 9.04
N LEU A 70 -12.32 -5.72 9.67
CA LEU A 70 -12.23 -4.38 10.24
C LEU A 70 -11.26 -4.31 11.43
N ASP A 71 -11.30 -5.29 12.34
CA ASP A 71 -10.36 -5.36 13.47
C ASP A 71 -8.91 -5.48 12.97
N ARG A 72 -8.68 -6.27 11.91
CA ARG A 72 -7.34 -6.40 11.32
C ARG A 72 -6.89 -5.12 10.62
N PHE A 73 -7.78 -4.48 9.87
CA PHE A 73 -7.49 -3.18 9.27
C PHE A 73 -7.17 -2.13 10.34
N ALA A 74 -7.94 -2.07 11.44
CA ALA A 74 -7.66 -1.20 12.59
C ALA A 74 -6.28 -1.45 13.20
N ALA A 75 -5.90 -2.72 13.38
CA ALA A 75 -4.58 -3.07 13.90
C ALA A 75 -3.44 -2.62 12.96
N ASP A 76 -3.62 -2.74 11.65
CA ASP A 76 -2.62 -2.31 10.66
C ASP A 76 -2.48 -0.78 10.62
N VAL A 77 -3.59 -0.04 10.70
CA VAL A 77 -3.56 1.44 10.80
C VAL A 77 -2.91 1.88 12.12
N ALA A 78 -3.27 1.26 13.25
CA ALA A 78 -2.70 1.60 14.56
C ALA A 78 -1.18 1.39 14.55
N ARG A 79 -0.71 0.27 14.01
CA ARG A 79 0.72 -0.02 13.84
C ARG A 79 1.41 1.04 12.97
N ALA A 80 0.82 1.40 11.84
CA ALA A 80 1.37 2.41 10.92
C ALA A 80 1.47 3.81 11.56
N ARG A 81 0.67 4.09 12.60
CA ARG A 81 0.67 5.35 13.33
C ARG A 81 1.37 5.27 14.68
N ASN A 82 2.04 4.15 14.99
CA ASN A 82 2.69 3.89 16.28
C ASN A 82 1.73 4.05 17.48
N LEU A 83 0.47 3.65 17.30
CA LEU A 83 -0.55 3.66 18.35
C LEU A 83 -0.67 2.28 19.01
N PRO A 84 -1.10 2.22 20.29
CA PRO A 84 -1.36 0.95 20.97
C PRO A 84 -2.40 0.09 20.23
N VAL A 85 -2.27 -1.24 20.32
CA VAL A 85 -3.27 -2.16 19.77
C VAL A 85 -4.63 -1.91 20.44
N GLY A 86 -5.69 -1.85 19.64
CA GLY A 86 -7.05 -1.58 20.12
C GLY A 86 -7.41 -0.09 20.28
N SER A 87 -6.47 0.83 20.02
CA SER A 87 -6.72 2.28 20.03
C SER A 87 -7.63 2.78 18.90
N LEU A 88 -7.76 2.01 17.82
CA LEU A 88 -8.61 2.31 16.67
C LEU A 88 -9.69 1.25 16.54
N ARG A 89 -10.89 1.68 16.16
CA ARG A 89 -12.00 0.83 15.76
C ARG A 89 -12.72 1.44 14.56
N PHE A 90 -13.16 0.58 13.66
CA PHE A 90 -13.97 0.93 12.51
C PHE A 90 -15.32 0.21 12.64
N THR A 91 -16.41 0.90 12.28
CA THR A 91 -17.80 0.41 12.40
C THR A 91 -18.43 0.15 11.04
#